data_AF-A0A382PS68-F1
#
_entry.id   AF-A0A382PS68-F1
#
_cell.length_a   1.000
_cell.length_b   1.000
_cell.length_c   1.000
_cell.angle_alpha   90.00
_cell.angle_beta   90.00
_cell.angle_gamma   90.00
#
_symmetry.space_group_name_H-M   'P 1'
#
loop_
_entity.id
_entity.type
_entity.pdbx_description
1 polymer ?
#
loop_
_entity_poly.entity_id
_entity_poly.type
_entity_poly.pdbx_seq_one_letter_code
_entity_poly.pdbx_strand_id
1 'polypeptide(L)'
;MKKILIPFISLLIFANISFAQDAPAKTKMFGVNPLGLVINIYSGHYGMITNDGANELNFPFFYWKPSDELTLLGGGAKYRIYKNGGGKGMFYGGTINVMSISWEYETYDFYYNFTTETITGVTFTPGGELGYRWSWDNGFTLAPSIGGGYTIGKIEASDGTEAEVGSDGITWSLGIGLAYMF
;
A
#
# COMPACT_ATOMS: atom_id res chain seq x y z
N MET A 1 -19.69 -3.29 44.83
CA MET A 1 -18.99 -4.42 44.17
C MET A 1 -17.90 -3.84 43.28
N LYS A 2 -16.63 -4.08 43.60
CA LYS A 2 -15.45 -3.63 42.84
C LYS A 2 -15.10 -4.70 41.79
N LYS A 3 -14.96 -4.32 40.52
CA LYS A 3 -14.22 -5.06 39.47
C LYS A 3 -13.62 -4.02 38.51
N ILE A 4 -12.40 -3.57 38.80
CA ILE A 4 -11.12 -3.94 38.15
C ILE A 4 -10.92 -3.17 36.84
N LEU A 5 -10.20 -2.06 37.00
CA LEU A 5 -9.49 -1.29 35.98
C LEU A 5 -8.20 -2.06 35.63
N ILE A 6 -7.77 -2.02 34.36
CA ILE A 6 -6.39 -2.29 33.85
C ILE A 6 -6.08 -3.78 33.52
N PRO A 7 -5.72 -4.06 32.25
CA PRO A 7 -4.32 -4.00 31.85
C PRO A 7 -4.08 -3.13 30.60
N PHE A 8 -4.14 -1.81 30.77
CA PHE A 8 -3.46 -0.87 29.87
C PHE A 8 -2.01 -0.55 30.32
N ILE A 9 -1.54 -1.19 31.41
CA ILE A 9 -0.21 -0.97 32.01
C ILE A 9 0.83 -2.01 31.53
N SER A 10 0.41 -3.13 30.93
CA SER A 10 1.34 -4.14 30.40
C SER A 10 2.01 -3.74 29.08
N LEU A 11 1.61 -2.64 28.44
CA LEU A 11 2.28 -2.10 27.24
C LEU A 11 3.39 -1.07 27.56
N LEU A 12 3.59 -0.74 28.85
CA LEU A 12 4.52 0.31 29.30
C LEU A 12 5.82 -0.22 29.94
N ILE A 13 6.05 -1.54 29.94
CA ILE A 13 7.26 -2.15 30.52
C ILE A 13 8.08 -2.84 29.43
N PHE A 14 8.67 -2.05 28.53
CA PHE A 14 9.90 -2.43 27.81
C PHE A 14 10.89 -1.27 27.71
N ALA A 15 10.83 -0.33 28.67
CA ALA A 15 11.94 0.56 28.93
C ALA A 15 13.01 -0.21 29.75
N ASN A 16 13.82 -1.01 29.07
CA ASN A 16 15.13 -1.40 29.58
C ASN A 16 16.18 -0.95 28.58
N ILE A 17 16.83 0.16 28.95
CA ILE A 17 18.06 0.67 28.36
C ILE A 17 19.18 -0.25 28.83
N SER A 18 19.97 -0.83 27.93
CA SER A 18 21.39 -1.13 28.20
C SER A 18 22.18 -1.65 26.99
N PHE A 19 23.31 -0.98 26.80
CA PHE A 19 24.52 -1.27 26.02
C PHE A 19 24.50 -1.12 24.49
N ALA A 20 25.31 -0.15 24.05
CA ALA A 20 25.88 0.00 22.72
C ALA A 20 26.73 -1.22 22.34
N GLN A 21 26.05 -2.30 21.95
CA GLN A 21 26.53 -3.14 20.86
C GLN A 21 25.87 -2.57 19.60
N ASP A 22 26.59 -2.51 18.48
CA ASP A 22 25.96 -2.23 17.18
C ASP A 22 24.85 -3.26 16.97
N ALA A 23 23.62 -2.87 17.31
CA ALA A 23 22.47 -3.71 17.07
C ALA A 23 22.48 -4.03 15.58
N PRO A 24 22.24 -5.30 15.18
CA PRO A 24 22.17 -5.64 13.77
C PRO A 24 21.19 -4.67 13.11
N ALA A 25 21.63 -4.03 12.02
CA ALA A 25 20.81 -3.03 11.34
C ALA A 25 19.45 -3.66 11.03
N LYS A 26 18.37 -3.05 11.54
CA LYS A 26 17.00 -3.48 11.25
C LYS A 26 16.76 -3.25 9.76
N THR A 27 16.70 -4.34 9.00
CA THR A 27 16.65 -4.28 7.54
C THR A 27 15.29 -4.65 6.99
N LYS A 28 14.45 -5.32 7.78
CA LYS A 28 13.11 -5.71 7.34
C LYS A 28 12.08 -4.80 7.97
N MET A 29 10.96 -4.60 7.30
CA MET A 29 9.85 -3.86 7.88
C MET A 29 8.51 -4.39 7.40
N PHE A 30 7.51 -4.23 8.26
CA PHE A 30 6.12 -4.37 7.89
C PHE A 30 5.38 -3.10 8.24
N GLY A 31 4.51 -2.66 7.35
CA GLY A 31 3.80 -1.41 7.55
C GLY A 31 2.47 -1.34 6.83
N VAL A 32 1.78 -0.25 7.10
CA VAL A 32 0.43 0.08 6.60
C VAL A 32 0.41 1.50 6.08
N ASN A 33 -0.60 1.81 5.26
CA ASN A 33 -0.89 3.17 4.83
C ASN A 33 -2.25 3.62 5.42
N PRO A 34 -2.27 4.29 6.60
CA PRO A 34 -3.51 4.73 7.22
C PRO A 34 -4.25 5.79 6.40
N LEU A 35 -3.57 6.51 5.49
CA LEU A 35 -4.24 7.47 4.61
C LEU A 35 -5.27 6.79 3.70
N GLY A 36 -5.02 5.55 3.30
CA GLY A 36 -5.95 4.77 2.47
C GLY A 36 -7.30 4.52 3.15
N LEU A 37 -7.32 4.46 4.49
CA LEU A 37 -8.55 4.20 5.24
C LEU A 37 -9.60 5.31 5.10
N VAL A 38 -9.19 6.53 4.74
CA VAL A 38 -10.12 7.66 4.49
C VAL A 38 -11.07 7.36 3.32
N ILE A 39 -10.65 6.48 2.40
CA ILE A 39 -11.41 6.04 1.22
C ILE A 39 -11.58 4.52 1.18
N ASN A 40 -11.55 3.86 2.35
CA ASN A 40 -11.73 2.41 2.50
C ASN A 40 -10.69 1.51 1.77
N ILE A 41 -9.48 2.01 1.53
CA ILE A 41 -8.35 1.20 1.06
C ILE A 41 -7.64 0.58 2.26
N TYR A 42 -7.66 -0.75 2.33
CA TYR A 42 -6.90 -1.52 3.31
C TYR A 42 -5.59 -1.93 2.66
N SER A 43 -4.47 -1.40 3.14
CA SER A 43 -3.17 -1.64 2.50
C SER A 43 -2.04 -1.82 3.49
N GLY A 44 -1.10 -2.65 3.09
CA GLY A 44 0.13 -2.93 3.80
C GLY A 44 1.31 -3.11 2.87
N HIS A 45 2.48 -3.29 3.46
CA HIS A 45 3.68 -3.62 2.71
C HIS A 45 4.67 -4.38 3.57
N TYR A 46 5.50 -5.17 2.90
CA TYR A 46 6.73 -5.71 3.45
C TYR A 46 7.92 -5.06 2.74
N GLY A 47 8.89 -4.57 3.50
CA GLY A 47 10.07 -3.89 2.97
C GLY A 47 11.37 -4.55 3.42
N MET A 48 12.38 -4.50 2.56
CA MET A 48 13.74 -4.97 2.83
C MET A 48 14.74 -3.92 2.38
N ILE A 49 15.43 -3.32 3.34
CA ILE A 49 16.59 -2.46 3.15
C ILE A 49 17.78 -3.33 2.76
N THR A 50 18.44 -2.96 1.66
CA THR A 50 19.62 -3.64 1.12
C THR A 50 20.75 -2.66 0.84
N ASN A 51 21.93 -3.18 0.50
CA ASN A 51 23.11 -2.40 0.13
C ASN A 51 23.43 -1.31 1.17
N ASP A 52 23.58 -1.72 2.43
CA ASP A 52 23.91 -0.85 3.57
C ASP A 52 22.98 0.36 3.73
N GLY A 53 21.70 0.18 3.40
CA GLY A 53 20.72 1.25 3.48
C GLY A 53 20.56 2.09 2.24
N ALA A 54 21.35 1.84 1.18
CA ALA A 54 21.21 2.58 -0.07
C ALA A 54 19.93 2.23 -0.83
N ASN A 55 19.40 1.02 -0.67
CA ASN A 55 18.25 0.56 -1.45
C ASN A 55 17.18 -0.11 -0.59
N GLU A 56 15.96 -0.18 -1.12
CA GLU A 56 14.87 -0.95 -0.54
C GLU A 56 14.05 -1.66 -1.61
N LEU A 57 13.80 -2.95 -1.39
CA LEU A 57 12.72 -3.68 -2.05
C LEU A 57 11.47 -3.58 -1.19
N ASN A 58 10.39 -3.03 -1.73
CA ASN A 58 9.12 -2.86 -1.02
C ASN A 58 7.99 -3.55 -1.79
N PHE A 59 7.24 -4.40 -1.11
CA PHE A 59 6.18 -5.22 -1.67
C PHE A 59 4.84 -4.77 -1.10
N PRO A 60 4.17 -3.78 -1.73
CA PRO A 60 2.85 -3.36 -1.31
C PRO A 60 1.80 -4.40 -1.65
N PHE A 61 0.72 -4.41 -0.87
CA PHE A 61 -0.52 -5.11 -1.16
C PHE A 61 -1.69 -4.28 -0.65
N PHE A 62 -2.84 -4.39 -1.31
CA PHE A 62 -4.04 -3.68 -0.93
C PHE A 62 -5.30 -4.42 -1.34
N TYR A 63 -6.38 -4.07 -0.64
CA TYR A 63 -7.76 -4.40 -0.96
C TYR A 63 -8.56 -3.10 -0.94
N TRP A 64 -9.42 -2.91 -1.93
CA TRP A 64 -10.29 -1.76 -2.04
C TRP A 64 -11.64 -2.15 -2.63
N LYS A 65 -12.71 -1.67 -1.99
CA LYS A 65 -14.08 -1.80 -2.46
C LYS A 65 -14.69 -0.39 -2.58
N PRO A 66 -14.47 0.34 -3.69
CA PRO A 66 -14.97 1.70 -3.86
C PRO A 66 -16.51 1.80 -3.94
N SER A 67 -17.17 0.77 -4.45
CA SER A 67 -18.63 0.64 -4.51
C SER A 67 -19.04 -0.81 -4.27
N ASP A 68 -20.33 -1.11 -4.17
CA ASP A 68 -20.76 -2.48 -3.87
C ASP A 68 -20.47 -3.46 -5.01
N GLU A 69 -20.42 -2.93 -6.22
CA GLU A 69 -20.26 -3.63 -7.49
C GLU A 69 -18.78 -3.78 -7.89
N LEU A 70 -17.86 -3.03 -7.28
CA LEU A 70 -16.46 -2.96 -7.69
C LEU A 70 -15.52 -3.39 -6.57
N THR A 71 -14.72 -4.42 -6.83
CA THR A 71 -13.68 -4.93 -5.93
C THR A 71 -12.33 -4.94 -6.62
N LEU A 72 -11.32 -4.39 -5.96
CA LEU A 72 -9.93 -4.39 -6.38
C LEU A 72 -9.07 -5.07 -5.32
N LEU A 73 -8.25 -6.02 -5.75
CA LEU A 73 -7.19 -6.63 -4.97
C LEU A 73 -5.90 -6.44 -5.72
N GLY A 74 -4.87 -5.91 -5.06
CA GLY A 74 -3.61 -5.68 -5.75
C GLY A 74 -2.39 -5.78 -4.88
N GLY A 75 -1.26 -5.72 -5.54
CA GLY A 75 0.05 -5.66 -4.92
C GLY A 75 1.11 -5.31 -5.92
N GLY A 76 2.37 -5.38 -5.54
CA GLY A 76 3.43 -4.99 -6.46
C GLY A 76 4.82 -5.13 -5.89
N ALA A 77 5.74 -4.50 -6.60
CA ALA A 77 7.12 -4.35 -6.19
C ALA A 77 7.56 -2.92 -6.46
N LYS A 78 8.35 -2.39 -5.53
CA LYS A 78 8.98 -1.07 -5.62
C LYS A 78 10.46 -1.23 -5.32
N TYR A 79 11.28 -0.50 -6.06
CA TYR A 79 12.70 -0.39 -5.81
C TYR A 79 13.03 1.06 -5.49
N ARG A 80 13.34 1.33 -4.21
CA ARG A 80 13.67 2.68 -3.72
C ARG A 80 15.16 2.83 -3.54
N ILE A 81 15.66 4.02 -3.87
CA ILE A 81 17.04 4.45 -3.68
C ILE A 81 17.03 5.58 -2.64
N TYR A 82 17.82 5.43 -1.58
CA TYR A 82 17.99 6.44 -0.53
C TYR A 82 19.20 7.32 -0.84
N LYS A 83 18.97 8.63 -0.97
CA LYS A 83 19.99 9.59 -1.42
C LYS A 83 21.27 9.56 -0.57
N ASN A 84 21.14 9.35 0.74
CA ASN A 84 22.23 9.37 1.70
C ASN A 84 22.48 7.99 2.36
N GLY A 85 21.87 6.92 1.85
CA GLY A 85 21.93 5.58 2.46
C GLY A 85 21.19 5.47 3.81
N GLY A 86 21.50 4.41 4.55
CA GLY A 86 20.95 4.16 5.89
C GLY A 86 19.43 3.89 5.97
N GLY A 87 18.75 3.64 4.84
CA GLY A 87 17.32 3.31 4.79
C GLY A 87 16.41 4.41 5.30
N LYS A 88 16.89 5.67 5.37
CA LYS A 88 16.19 6.85 5.90
C LYS A 88 16.47 8.10 5.07
N GLY A 89 15.66 9.12 5.24
CA GLY A 89 15.75 10.37 4.48
C GLY A 89 15.01 10.31 3.14
N MET A 90 15.40 11.18 2.20
CA MET A 90 14.81 11.21 0.86
C MET A 90 15.05 9.91 0.11
N PHE A 91 13.99 9.41 -0.52
CA PHE A 91 14.05 8.31 -1.48
C PHE A 91 13.29 8.62 -2.75
N TYR A 92 13.65 7.92 -3.83
CA TYR A 92 12.91 7.85 -5.08
C TYR A 92 13.03 6.43 -5.65
N GLY A 93 12.09 6.02 -6.49
CA GLY A 93 12.07 4.65 -6.96
C GLY A 93 11.09 4.38 -8.09
N GLY A 94 11.34 3.26 -8.77
CA GLY A 94 10.41 2.69 -9.75
C GLY A 94 9.44 1.73 -9.07
N THR A 95 8.23 1.63 -9.60
CA THR A 95 7.17 0.75 -9.09
C THR A 95 6.53 -0.02 -10.23
N ILE A 96 6.12 -1.26 -9.95
CA ILE A 96 5.16 -2.00 -10.77
C ILE A 96 4.08 -2.54 -9.83
N ASN A 97 2.83 -2.21 -10.12
CA ASN A 97 1.68 -2.76 -9.40
C ASN A 97 0.86 -3.65 -10.33
N VAL A 98 0.22 -4.65 -9.75
CA VAL A 98 -0.72 -5.55 -10.41
C VAL A 98 -2.02 -5.50 -9.63
N MET A 99 -3.14 -5.35 -10.33
CA MET A 99 -4.46 -5.27 -9.73
C MET A 99 -5.37 -6.29 -10.41
N SER A 100 -5.98 -7.15 -9.61
CA SER A 100 -7.14 -7.95 -10.00
C SER A 100 -8.40 -7.13 -9.71
N ILE A 101 -9.28 -7.07 -10.69
CA ILE A 101 -10.50 -6.26 -10.65
C ILE A 101 -11.68 -7.20 -10.91
N SER A 102 -12.72 -7.03 -10.10
CA SER A 102 -14.04 -7.64 -10.29
C SER A 102 -15.07 -6.52 -10.29
N TRP A 103 -15.84 -6.41 -11.36
CA TRP A 103 -16.86 -5.39 -11.54
C TRP A 103 -18.19 -6.03 -11.95
N GLU A 104 -19.23 -5.78 -11.17
CA GLU A 104 -20.61 -6.12 -11.52
C GLU A 104 -21.23 -4.96 -12.29
N TYR A 105 -21.54 -5.19 -13.56
CA TYR A 105 -22.13 -4.20 -14.45
C TYR A 105 -23.60 -4.54 -14.70
N GLU A 106 -24.48 -3.61 -14.34
CA GLU A 106 -25.92 -3.78 -14.54
C GLU A 106 -26.38 -3.02 -15.79
N THR A 107 -27.04 -3.75 -16.68
CA THR A 107 -27.70 -3.19 -17.86
C THR A 107 -29.21 -3.26 -17.73
N TYR A 108 -29.89 -2.26 -18.30
CA TYR A 108 -31.34 -2.20 -18.38
C TYR A 108 -31.80 -2.49 -19.80
N ASP A 109 -32.73 -3.42 -19.94
CA ASP A 109 -33.45 -3.57 -21.20
C ASP A 109 -34.55 -2.50 -21.34
N PHE A 110 -35.20 -2.46 -22.51
CA PHE A 110 -36.30 -1.53 -22.81
C PHE A 110 -37.51 -1.68 -21.87
N TYR A 111 -37.61 -2.79 -21.14
CA TYR A 111 -38.69 -3.11 -20.20
C TYR A 111 -38.27 -2.96 -18.73
N TYR A 112 -37.11 -2.35 -18.44
CA TYR A 112 -36.55 -2.18 -17.10
C TYR A 112 -36.22 -3.50 -16.38
N ASN A 113 -35.99 -4.60 -17.11
CA ASN A 113 -35.38 -5.78 -16.50
C ASN A 113 -33.88 -5.57 -16.37
N PHE A 114 -33.33 -5.96 -15.21
CA PHE A 114 -31.90 -5.91 -14.93
C PHE A 114 -31.21 -7.18 -15.44
N THR A 115 -30.07 -6.99 -16.12
CA THR A 115 -29.12 -8.07 -16.39
C THR A 115 -27.78 -7.66 -15.82
N THR A 116 -27.21 -8.50 -14.96
CA THR A 116 -25.90 -8.28 -14.34
C THR A 116 -24.84 -9.11 -15.08
N GLU A 117 -23.78 -8.45 -15.52
CA GLU A 117 -22.56 -9.06 -16.03
C GLU A 117 -21.45 -8.94 -14.97
N THR A 118 -20.72 -10.03 -14.70
CA THR A 118 -19.52 -9.96 -13.86
C THR A 118 -18.28 -9.90 -14.76
N ILE A 119 -17.64 -8.74 -14.81
CA ILE A 119 -16.39 -8.51 -15.53
C ILE A 119 -15.24 -8.76 -14.56
N THR A 120 -14.27 -9.56 -14.98
CA THR A 120 -13.02 -9.74 -14.23
C THR A 120 -11.82 -9.44 -15.13
N GLY A 121 -10.79 -8.84 -14.56
CA GLY A 121 -9.57 -8.53 -15.31
C GLY A 121 -8.37 -8.27 -14.43
N VAL A 122 -7.23 -8.16 -15.08
CA VAL A 122 -5.96 -7.83 -14.44
C VAL A 122 -5.33 -6.65 -15.17
N THR A 123 -4.91 -5.64 -14.41
CA THR A 123 -4.18 -4.49 -14.94
C THR A 123 -2.84 -4.32 -14.26
N PHE A 124 -1.92 -3.69 -14.99
CA PHE A 124 -0.54 -3.45 -14.57
C PHE A 124 -0.27 -1.96 -14.53
N THR A 125 0.39 -1.46 -13.50
CA THR A 125 0.68 -0.03 -13.36
C THR A 125 2.18 0.15 -13.10
N PRO A 126 3.02 0.26 -14.15
CA PRO A 126 4.37 0.79 -14.02
C PRO A 126 4.31 2.27 -13.62
N GLY A 127 5.28 2.70 -12.84
CA GLY A 127 5.33 4.06 -12.35
C GLY A 127 6.57 4.37 -11.53
N GLY A 128 6.49 5.46 -10.78
CA GLY A 128 7.53 5.87 -9.86
C GLY A 128 6.97 6.58 -8.65
N GLU A 129 7.80 6.70 -7.63
CA GLU A 129 7.48 7.41 -6.40
C GLU A 129 8.69 8.17 -5.86
N LEU A 130 8.41 9.16 -5.03
CA LEU A 130 9.39 9.86 -4.22
C LEU A 130 8.80 10.09 -2.83
N GLY A 131 9.67 10.21 -1.85
CA GLY A 131 9.23 10.44 -0.48
C GLY A 131 10.39 10.69 0.47
N TYR A 132 10.06 10.69 1.76
CA TYR A 132 11.02 10.88 2.82
C TYR A 132 10.70 9.93 3.97
N ARG A 133 11.67 9.16 4.46
CA ARG A 133 11.49 8.29 5.64
C ARG A 133 12.18 8.86 6.87
N TRP A 134 11.41 9.08 7.93
CA TRP A 134 11.93 9.13 9.29
C TRP A 134 12.00 7.73 9.87
N SER A 135 13.09 7.42 10.54
CA SER A 135 13.30 6.16 11.25
C SER A 135 13.89 6.47 12.63
N TRP A 136 13.36 5.81 13.65
CA TRP A 136 13.76 5.95 15.04
C TRP A 136 14.39 4.65 15.54
N ASP A 137 15.23 4.73 16.56
CA ASP A 137 16.01 3.58 17.06
C ASP A 137 15.13 2.41 17.55
N ASN A 138 13.91 2.72 18.01
CA ASN A 138 12.91 1.72 18.38
C ASN A 138 12.38 0.91 17.18
N GLY A 139 12.74 1.26 15.94
CA GLY A 139 12.30 0.60 14.71
C GLY A 139 11.04 1.21 14.10
N PHE A 140 10.36 2.12 14.79
CA PHE A 140 9.25 2.83 14.18
C PHE A 140 9.74 3.66 12.99
N THR A 141 8.92 3.77 11.96
CA THR A 141 9.18 4.61 10.79
C THR A 141 7.92 5.27 10.27
N LEU A 142 8.12 6.44 9.67
CA LEU A 142 7.11 7.24 8.99
C LEU A 142 7.66 7.66 7.64
N ALA A 143 6.95 7.32 6.57
CA ALA A 143 7.39 7.57 5.21
C ALA A 143 6.27 8.18 4.35
N PRO A 144 6.03 9.50 4.39
CA PRO A 144 5.20 10.16 3.39
C PRO A 144 5.79 9.99 1.99
N SER A 145 4.92 9.78 1.01
CA SER A 145 5.30 9.62 -0.39
C SER A 145 4.22 10.14 -1.33
N ILE A 146 4.67 10.59 -2.50
CA ILE A 146 3.83 10.83 -3.67
C ILE A 146 4.37 9.97 -4.82
N GLY A 147 3.48 9.45 -5.64
CA GLY A 147 3.86 8.69 -6.81
C GLY A 147 2.82 8.80 -7.91
N GLY A 148 3.14 8.21 -9.05
CA GLY A 148 2.23 8.13 -10.18
C GLY A 148 2.72 7.13 -11.21
N GLY A 149 1.86 6.80 -12.15
CA GLY A 149 2.12 5.81 -13.18
C GLY A 149 1.09 5.84 -14.29
N TYR A 150 1.15 4.83 -15.15
CA TYR A 150 0.18 4.60 -16.20
C TYR A 150 -0.34 3.18 -16.09
N THR A 151 -1.64 3.02 -15.87
CA THR A 151 -2.28 1.71 -15.83
C THR A 151 -2.45 1.18 -17.25
N ILE A 152 -2.10 -0.08 -17.45
CA ILE A 152 -2.16 -0.81 -18.70
C ILE A 152 -3.10 -1.99 -18.47
N GLY A 153 -4.10 -2.10 -19.33
CA GLY A 153 -5.14 -3.12 -19.26
C GLY A 153 -6.51 -2.48 -19.34
N LYS A 154 -7.50 -3.28 -19.70
CA LYS A 154 -8.84 -2.81 -20.00
C LYS A 154 -9.86 -3.65 -19.26
N ILE A 155 -10.78 -3.00 -18.56
CA ILE A 155 -11.93 -3.63 -17.92
C ILE A 155 -13.17 -3.14 -18.67
N GLU A 156 -13.74 -4.00 -19.50
CA GLU A 156 -14.82 -3.65 -20.42
C GLU A 156 -15.94 -4.70 -20.33
N ALA A 157 -17.18 -4.22 -20.31
CA ALA A 157 -18.39 -5.03 -20.39
C ALA A 157 -18.68 -5.47 -21.84
N SER A 158 -19.57 -6.44 -22.01
CA SER A 158 -19.92 -6.99 -23.33
C SER A 158 -20.54 -5.98 -24.30
N ASP A 159 -21.10 -4.88 -23.80
CA ASP A 159 -21.65 -3.78 -24.61
C ASP A 159 -20.61 -2.72 -25.03
N GLY A 160 -19.35 -2.90 -24.62
CA GLY A 160 -18.24 -1.98 -24.88
C GLY A 160 -18.04 -0.90 -23.81
N THR A 161 -18.82 -0.91 -22.72
CA THR A 161 -18.67 0.04 -21.63
C THR A 161 -17.44 -0.27 -20.79
N GLU A 162 -16.56 0.71 -20.60
CA GLU A 162 -15.33 0.58 -19.82
C GLU A 162 -15.53 1.00 -18.36
N ALA A 163 -14.91 0.29 -17.42
CA ALA A 163 -14.92 0.67 -16.02
C ALA A 163 -14.11 1.96 -15.81
N GLU A 164 -14.69 2.94 -15.09
CA GLU A 164 -14.05 4.23 -14.78
C GLU A 164 -12.79 4.07 -13.90
N VAL A 165 -12.77 3.03 -13.05
CA VAL A 165 -11.69 2.77 -12.09
C VAL A 165 -11.00 1.46 -12.44
N GLY A 166 -9.68 1.53 -12.56
CA GLY A 166 -8.81 0.36 -12.71
C GLY A 166 -8.51 -0.08 -14.15
N SER A 167 -9.16 0.53 -15.14
CA SER A 167 -8.79 0.49 -16.57
C SER A 167 -7.57 1.37 -16.87
N ASP A 168 -7.18 1.49 -18.13
CA ASP A 168 -5.99 2.22 -18.53
C ASP A 168 -6.10 3.72 -18.27
N GLY A 169 -4.96 4.34 -17.96
CA GLY A 169 -4.92 5.76 -17.70
C GLY A 169 -3.85 6.20 -16.71
N ILE A 170 -3.75 7.51 -16.53
CA ILE A 170 -2.79 8.12 -15.60
C ILE A 170 -3.27 7.91 -14.17
N THR A 171 -2.40 7.40 -13.32
CA THR A 171 -2.65 7.24 -11.89
C THR A 171 -1.71 8.08 -11.06
N TRP A 172 -2.19 8.53 -9.91
CA TRP A 172 -1.42 9.19 -8.88
C TRP A 172 -1.69 8.54 -7.53
N SER A 173 -0.74 8.66 -6.61
CA SER A 173 -0.85 8.09 -5.27
C SER A 173 -0.26 9.02 -4.23
N LEU A 174 -0.92 9.06 -3.07
CA LEU A 174 -0.42 9.64 -1.83
C LEU A 174 -0.31 8.54 -0.79
N GLY A 175 0.81 8.50 -0.07
CA GLY A 175 1.08 7.47 0.92
C GLY A 175 1.61 8.06 2.21
N ILE A 176 1.19 7.49 3.34
CA ILE A 176 1.82 7.65 4.64
C ILE A 176 2.27 6.27 5.08
N GLY A 177 3.52 5.87 4.77
CA GLY A 177 4.04 4.57 5.20
C GLY A 177 4.35 4.57 6.69
N LEU A 178 3.44 4.03 7.51
CA LEU A 178 3.71 3.73 8.92
C LEU A 178 4.20 2.30 9.03
N ALA A 179 5.42 2.08 9.51
CA ALA A 179 5.99 0.74 9.58
C ALA A 179 6.84 0.52 10.83
N TYR A 180 7.02 -0.74 11.18
CA TYR A 180 7.96 -1.18 12.19
C TYR A 180 9.09 -1.98 11.52
N MET A 181 10.32 -1.50 11.68
CA MET A 181 11.55 -2.14 11.28
C MET A 181 12.04 -3.11 12.36
N PHE A 182 12.50 -4.28 11.95
CA PHE A 182 13.01 -5.36 12.81
C PHE A 182 14.20 -6.10 12.18
#